data_AF-A0A8D3CDU4-F1
#
_entry.id   AF-A0A8D3CDU4-F1
#
_cell.length_a   1.000
_cell.length_b   1.000
_cell.length_c   1.000
_cell.angle_alpha   90.00
_cell.angle_beta   90.00
_cell.angle_gamma   90.00
#
_symmetry.space_group_name_H-M   'P 1'
#
loop_
_entity.id
_entity.type
_entity.pdbx_description
1 polymer ?
#
loop_
_entity_poly.entity_id
_entity_poly.type
_entity_poly.pdbx_seq_one_letter_code
_entity_poly.pdbx_strand_id
1 'polypeptide(L)'
;MVEWTDQERSVITSIFDNLDYDDIGPKALCRCLIVYPWTLRYFSSFGNLYNSEAIKNNKKIADHGIKVLHGLDRAVKNMDNIKATYAELSILHSDTLHVDPDNFRLLAISVFFFSFGLLPWIDNFAHICGFISGFFLSFAFLPYISFGRSDMFRKRVQICVFLLVFMALLSALAVLFYVYPVKCDWCEYLTCIPITDKFCEKYDLNAHLH
;
A
#
# COMPACT_ATOMS: atom_id res chain seq x y z
N MET A 1 11.04 24.58 5.49
CA MET A 1 10.47 24.21 4.18
C MET A 1 10.96 22.79 3.91
N VAL A 2 10.16 21.93 3.27
CA VAL A 2 10.64 20.59 2.91
C VAL A 2 11.54 20.77 1.69
N GLU A 3 12.76 20.29 1.78
CA GLU A 3 13.71 20.29 0.67
C GLU A 3 13.65 18.92 -0.01
N TRP A 4 13.48 18.89 -1.33
CA TRP A 4 13.40 17.66 -2.11
C TRP A 4 14.61 17.52 -3.03
N THR A 5 15.24 16.36 -3.01
CA THR A 5 16.27 15.97 -3.96
C THR A 5 15.69 15.71 -5.35
N ASP A 6 16.54 15.81 -6.39
CA ASP A 6 16.11 15.53 -7.77
C ASP A 6 15.62 14.09 -7.95
N GLN A 7 16.20 13.14 -7.21
CA GLN A 7 15.76 11.75 -7.21
C GLN A 7 14.35 11.60 -6.63
N GLU A 8 14.06 12.22 -5.47
CA GLU A 8 12.72 12.18 -4.86
C GLU A 8 11.67 12.82 -5.79
N ARG A 9 12.00 13.95 -6.42
CA ARG A 9 11.11 14.63 -7.38
C ARG A 9 10.80 13.73 -8.57
N SER A 10 11.81 13.08 -9.13
CA SER A 10 11.67 12.16 -10.27
C SER A 10 10.77 10.98 -9.92
N VAL A 11 11.01 10.35 -8.76
CA VAL A 11 10.19 9.22 -8.28
C VAL A 11 8.73 9.64 -8.07
N ILE A 12 8.49 10.74 -7.37
CA ILE A 12 7.13 11.22 -7.07
C ILE A 12 6.38 11.58 -8.37
N THR A 13 7.03 12.27 -9.29
CA THR A 13 6.44 12.66 -10.58
C THR A 13 6.09 11.41 -11.40
N SER A 14 7.01 10.46 -11.50
CA SER A 14 6.79 9.19 -12.21
C SER A 14 5.60 8.40 -11.66
N ILE A 15 5.40 8.40 -10.34
CA ILE A 15 4.23 7.75 -9.74
C ILE A 15 2.94 8.42 -10.23
N PHE A 16 2.86 9.75 -10.19
CA PHE A 16 1.66 10.49 -10.54
C PHE A 16 1.35 10.49 -12.04
N ASP A 17 2.37 10.49 -12.91
CA ASP A 17 2.20 10.40 -14.36
C ASP A 17 1.60 9.05 -14.80
N ASN A 18 1.79 8.01 -13.98
CA ASN A 18 1.35 6.65 -14.27
C ASN A 18 0.07 6.25 -13.53
N LEU A 19 -0.45 7.09 -12.63
CA LEU A 19 -1.68 6.83 -11.89
C LEU A 19 -2.92 6.99 -12.79
N ASP A 20 -3.80 5.99 -12.79
CA ASP A 20 -5.16 6.15 -13.32
C ASP A 20 -6.06 6.81 -12.26
N TYR A 21 -6.40 8.07 -12.49
CA TYR A 21 -7.16 8.86 -11.54
C TYR A 21 -8.59 8.34 -11.36
N ASP A 22 -9.18 7.79 -12.42
CA ASP A 22 -10.57 7.32 -12.46
C ASP A 22 -10.74 5.98 -11.75
N ASP A 23 -9.67 5.19 -11.64
CA ASP A 23 -9.67 3.95 -10.87
C ASP A 23 -9.21 4.16 -9.42
N ILE A 24 -8.10 4.87 -9.23
CA ILE A 24 -7.42 4.98 -7.93
C ILE A 24 -8.15 5.92 -6.99
N GLY A 25 -8.62 7.07 -7.48
CA GLY A 25 -9.29 8.09 -6.69
C GLY A 25 -10.53 7.53 -5.96
N PRO A 26 -11.49 6.91 -6.67
CA PRO A 26 -12.66 6.28 -6.06
C PRO A 26 -12.31 5.21 -5.03
N LYS A 27 -11.37 4.31 -5.36
CA LYS A 27 -10.95 3.21 -4.47
C LYS A 27 -10.32 3.73 -3.19
N ALA A 28 -9.45 4.73 -3.28
CA ALA A 28 -8.79 5.33 -2.13
C ALA A 28 -9.80 5.99 -1.17
N LEU A 29 -10.75 6.77 -1.71
CA LEU A 29 -11.79 7.40 -0.89
C LEU A 29 -12.75 6.36 -0.29
N CYS A 30 -13.19 5.37 -1.07
CA CYS A 30 -14.04 4.29 -0.56
C CYS A 30 -13.36 3.53 0.58
N ARG A 31 -12.07 3.22 0.45
CA ARG A 31 -11.29 2.57 1.50
C ARG A 31 -11.20 3.42 2.74
N CYS A 32 -10.94 4.72 2.61
CA CYS A 32 -10.93 5.66 3.73
C CYS A 32 -12.27 5.65 4.48
N LEU A 33 -13.39 5.74 3.77
CA LEU A 33 -14.74 5.76 4.37
C LEU A 33 -15.11 4.43 5.04
N ILE A 34 -14.68 3.29 4.50
CA ILE A 34 -14.97 1.96 5.05
C ILE A 34 -14.09 1.66 6.27
N VAL A 35 -12.80 1.99 6.20
CA VAL A 35 -11.81 1.70 7.26
C VAL A 35 -11.94 2.70 8.41
N TYR A 36 -12.33 3.94 8.11
CA TYR A 36 -12.50 5.03 9.08
C TYR A 36 -13.93 5.58 9.02
N PRO A 37 -14.96 4.85 9.51
CA PRO A 37 -16.36 5.19 9.31
C PRO A 37 -16.78 6.56 9.83
N TRP A 38 -16.08 7.12 10.82
CA TRP A 38 -16.36 8.46 11.33
C TRP A 38 -16.18 9.57 10.27
N THR A 39 -15.40 9.32 9.22
CA THR A 39 -15.21 10.25 8.10
C THR A 39 -16.47 10.41 7.24
N LEU A 40 -17.42 9.46 7.30
CA LEU A 40 -18.71 9.54 6.60
C LEU A 40 -19.52 10.79 6.96
N ARG A 41 -19.30 11.36 8.16
CA ARG A 41 -20.00 12.57 8.62
C ARG A 41 -19.86 13.76 7.68
N TYR A 42 -18.74 13.83 6.94
CA TYR A 42 -18.44 14.90 5.99
C TYR A 42 -19.16 14.74 4.64
N PHE A 43 -19.74 13.57 4.38
CA PHE A 43 -20.36 13.20 3.10
C PHE A 43 -21.86 12.92 3.24
N SER A 44 -22.52 13.47 4.26
CA SER A 44 -23.96 13.25 4.52
C SER A 44 -24.87 13.63 3.35
N SER A 45 -24.46 14.59 2.50
CA SER A 45 -25.19 15.02 1.31
C SER A 45 -24.99 14.12 0.08
N PHE A 46 -24.18 13.06 0.20
CA PHE A 46 -23.80 12.19 -0.92
C PHE A 46 -24.78 11.01 -1.10
N GLY A 47 -25.87 10.97 -0.32
CA GLY A 47 -26.91 9.95 -0.44
C GLY A 47 -26.67 8.76 0.48
N ASN A 48 -27.06 7.56 0.03
CA ASN A 48 -26.93 6.35 0.86
C ASN A 48 -25.46 5.91 0.96
N LEU A 49 -24.94 5.89 2.20
CA LEU A 49 -23.60 5.43 2.56
C LEU A 49 -23.62 4.47 3.76
N TYR A 50 -24.75 3.81 4.02
CA TYR A 50 -24.96 2.98 5.22
C TYR A 50 -24.03 1.75 5.29
N ASN A 51 -23.66 1.17 4.14
CA ASN A 51 -22.83 -0.03 4.06
C ASN A 51 -21.77 0.08 2.96
N SER A 52 -20.82 -0.85 2.99
CA SER A 52 -19.67 -0.86 2.06
C SER A 52 -20.08 -1.01 0.60
N GLU A 53 -21.17 -1.71 0.29
CA GLU A 53 -21.68 -1.86 -1.08
C GLU A 53 -22.30 -0.55 -1.59
N ALA A 54 -23.07 0.13 -0.75
CA ALA A 54 -23.63 1.45 -1.04
C ALA A 54 -22.52 2.49 -1.26
N ILE A 55 -21.45 2.46 -0.46
CA ILE A 55 -20.29 3.36 -0.60
C ILE A 55 -19.57 3.10 -1.94
N LYS A 56 -19.25 1.84 -2.25
CA LYS A 56 -18.53 1.46 -3.48
C LYS A 56 -19.28 1.83 -4.76
N ASN A 57 -20.61 1.71 -4.74
CA ASN A 57 -21.46 1.99 -5.90
C ASN A 57 -21.91 3.46 -5.97
N ASN A 58 -21.46 4.32 -5.05
CA ASN A 58 -21.88 5.72 -5.01
C ASN A 58 -21.06 6.59 -5.97
N LYS A 59 -21.70 7.03 -7.07
CA LYS A 59 -21.05 7.88 -8.08
C LYS A 59 -20.48 9.19 -7.49
N LYS A 60 -21.13 9.83 -6.52
CA LYS A 60 -20.62 11.08 -5.92
C LYS A 60 -19.32 10.84 -5.13
N ILE A 61 -19.21 9.68 -4.47
CA ILE A 61 -17.97 9.28 -3.79
C ILE A 61 -16.87 9.03 -4.83
N ALA A 62 -17.18 8.33 -5.92
CA ALA A 62 -16.21 8.14 -7.00
C ALA A 62 -15.72 9.47 -7.58
N ASP A 63 -16.63 10.35 -7.99
CA ASP A 63 -16.32 11.67 -8.55
C ASP A 63 -15.49 12.54 -7.57
N HIS A 64 -15.74 12.42 -6.26
CA HIS A 64 -14.97 13.16 -5.26
C HIS A 64 -13.59 12.54 -5.01
N GLY A 65 -13.46 11.22 -5.06
CA GLY A 65 -12.17 10.53 -4.98
C GLY A 65 -11.21 10.98 -6.09
N ILE A 66 -11.73 11.14 -7.31
CA ILE A 66 -10.96 11.69 -8.46
C ILE A 66 -10.50 13.13 -8.15
N LYS A 67 -11.40 13.98 -7.64
CA LYS A 67 -11.07 15.36 -7.25
C LYS A 67 -9.99 15.43 -6.18
N VAL A 68 -10.03 14.53 -5.19
CA VAL A 68 -9.01 14.44 -4.14
C VAL A 68 -7.64 14.12 -4.75
N LEU A 69 -7.57 13.15 -5.66
CA LEU A 69 -6.31 12.72 -6.26
C LEU A 69 -5.72 13.79 -7.21
N HIS A 70 -6.55 14.49 -7.98
CA HIS A 70 -6.11 15.71 -8.71
C HIS A 70 -5.68 16.83 -7.76
N GLY A 71 -6.31 16.92 -6.59
CA GLY A 71 -5.86 17.78 -5.51
C GLY A 71 -4.42 17.49 -5.13
N LEU A 72 -4.02 16.21 -5.01
CA LEU A 72 -2.66 15.78 -4.72
C LEU A 72 -1.68 16.03 -5.87
N ASP A 73 -2.09 15.77 -7.12
CA ASP A 73 -1.29 16.07 -8.32
C ASP A 73 -0.89 17.56 -8.40
N ARG A 74 -1.76 18.46 -7.94
CA ARG A 74 -1.42 19.89 -7.82
C ARG A 74 -0.20 20.13 -6.93
N ALA A 75 -0.02 19.38 -5.84
CA ALA A 75 1.16 19.50 -4.98
C ALA A 75 2.42 18.97 -5.66
N VAL A 76 2.31 17.87 -6.39
CA VAL A 76 3.42 17.29 -7.16
C VAL A 76 3.92 18.28 -8.21
N LYS A 77 3.01 19.01 -8.85
CA LYS A 77 3.37 20.09 -9.79
C LYS A 77 3.94 21.34 -9.12
N ASN A 78 3.85 21.47 -7.79
CA ASN A 78 4.27 22.65 -7.02
C ASN A 78 5.06 22.26 -5.75
N MET A 79 5.98 21.29 -5.85
CA MET A 79 6.68 20.68 -4.70
C MET A 79 7.40 21.68 -3.79
N ASP A 80 7.88 22.80 -4.33
CA ASP A 80 8.58 23.85 -3.58
C ASP A 80 7.64 24.84 -2.88
N ASN A 81 6.35 24.85 -3.26
CA ASN A 81 5.38 25.86 -2.79
C ASN A 81 4.08 25.26 -2.26
N ILE A 82 4.11 24.00 -1.81
CA ILE A 82 2.93 23.22 -1.36
C ILE A 82 2.08 24.02 -0.36
N LYS A 83 2.70 24.72 0.59
CA LYS A 83 1.99 25.50 1.62
C LYS A 83 1.11 26.60 1.00
N ALA A 84 1.62 27.34 0.03
CA ALA A 84 0.83 28.36 -0.64
C ALA A 84 -0.22 27.73 -1.56
N THR A 85 0.15 26.66 -2.27
CA THR A 85 -0.74 25.92 -3.18
C THR A 85 -2.02 25.41 -2.51
N TYR A 86 -1.96 25.06 -1.22
CA TYR A 86 -3.12 24.56 -0.46
C TYR A 86 -3.73 25.58 0.52
N ALA A 87 -3.29 26.84 0.54
CA ALA A 87 -3.78 27.81 1.51
C ALA A 87 -5.32 27.95 1.48
N GLU A 88 -5.91 28.11 0.30
CA GLU A 88 -7.36 28.19 0.13
C GLU A 88 -8.08 26.88 0.50
N LEU A 89 -7.49 25.73 0.12
CA LEU A 89 -8.06 24.41 0.43
C LEU A 89 -8.07 24.15 1.94
N SER A 90 -7.02 24.59 2.64
CA SER A 90 -6.89 24.51 4.09
C SER A 90 -7.98 25.33 4.78
N ILE A 91 -8.25 26.55 4.31
CA ILE A 91 -9.33 27.40 4.85
C ILE A 91 -10.68 26.73 4.64
N LEU A 92 -10.95 26.20 3.45
CA LEU A 92 -12.20 25.48 3.17
C LEU A 92 -12.40 24.30 4.13
N HIS A 93 -11.36 23.48 4.32
CA HIS A 93 -11.45 22.28 5.16
C HIS A 93 -11.55 22.61 6.65
N SER A 94 -10.88 23.67 7.11
CA SER A 94 -10.94 24.15 8.49
C SER A 94 -12.27 24.85 8.78
N ASP A 95 -12.56 25.93 8.06
CA ASP A 95 -13.54 26.94 8.49
C ASP A 95 -14.94 26.68 7.93
N THR A 96 -15.05 25.92 6.84
CA THR A 96 -16.34 25.58 6.23
C THR A 96 -16.72 24.13 6.54
N LEU A 97 -15.84 23.19 6.21
CA LEU A 97 -16.13 21.76 6.32
C LEU A 97 -15.83 21.19 7.72
N HIS A 98 -15.07 21.91 8.55
CA HIS A 98 -14.70 21.50 9.91
C HIS A 98 -14.09 20.07 9.93
N VAL A 99 -13.21 19.80 8.96
CA VAL A 99 -12.50 18.53 8.84
C VAL A 99 -11.41 18.49 9.89
N ASP A 100 -11.45 17.47 10.75
CA ASP A 100 -10.42 17.25 11.75
C ASP A 100 -9.08 16.97 11.03
N PRO A 101 -8.00 17.73 11.34
CA PRO A 101 -6.71 17.57 10.71
C PRO A 101 -6.16 16.14 10.73
N ASP A 102 -6.49 15.34 11.75
CA ASP A 102 -6.02 13.95 11.86
C ASP A 102 -6.52 13.08 10.69
N ASN A 103 -7.67 13.41 10.08
CA ASN A 103 -8.19 12.68 8.94
C ASN A 103 -7.33 12.84 7.68
N PHE A 104 -6.57 13.94 7.53
CA PHE A 104 -5.63 14.08 6.41
C PHE A 104 -4.50 13.05 6.50
N ARG A 105 -4.03 12.75 7.72
CA ARG A 105 -3.02 11.71 7.95
C ARG A 105 -3.58 10.33 7.61
N LEU A 106 -4.83 10.04 7.98
CA LEU A 106 -5.50 8.77 7.68
C LEU A 106 -5.72 8.58 6.17
N LEU A 107 -6.10 9.66 5.47
CA LEU A 107 -6.23 9.67 4.02
C LEU A 107 -4.87 9.42 3.35
N ALA A 108 -3.82 10.11 3.78
CA ALA A 108 -2.47 9.93 3.25
C ALA A 108 -1.96 8.49 3.47
N ILE A 109 -2.22 7.91 4.65
CA ILE A 109 -1.89 6.51 4.95
C ILE A 109 -2.68 5.55 4.05
N SER A 110 -3.96 5.82 3.80
CA SER A 110 -4.80 4.99 2.92
C SER A 110 -4.31 5.02 1.47
N VAL A 111 -3.95 6.21 0.97
CA VAL A 111 -3.34 6.40 -0.35
C VAL A 111 -1.98 5.68 -0.39
N PHE A 112 -1.13 5.88 0.61
CA PHE A 112 0.18 5.24 0.69
C PHE A 112 0.09 3.72 0.67
N PHE A 113 -0.75 3.10 1.51
CA PHE A 113 -0.90 1.64 1.53
C PHE A 113 -1.50 1.08 0.25
N PHE A 114 -2.31 1.86 -0.45
CA PHE A 114 -2.84 1.47 -1.74
C PHE A 114 -1.76 1.58 -2.83
N SER A 115 -0.99 2.68 -2.84
CA SER A 115 0.18 2.85 -3.70
C SER A 115 1.22 1.76 -3.45
N PHE A 116 1.56 1.43 -2.21
CA PHE A 116 2.54 0.39 -1.88
C PHE A 116 2.14 -1.00 -2.40
N GLY A 117 0.83 -1.27 -2.51
CA GLY A 117 0.31 -2.49 -3.12
C GLY A 117 0.22 -2.45 -4.65
N LEU A 118 0.49 -1.31 -5.29
CA LEU A 118 0.39 -1.05 -6.72
C LEU A 118 1.72 -0.68 -7.38
N LEU A 119 2.71 -0.20 -6.63
CA LEU A 119 3.94 0.33 -7.20
C LEU A 119 4.72 -0.77 -7.92
N PRO A 120 5.13 -0.55 -9.19
CA PRO A 120 6.14 -1.41 -9.79
C PRO A 120 7.38 -1.41 -8.88
N TRP A 121 8.11 -2.52 -8.82
CA TRP A 121 9.33 -2.76 -8.02
C TRP A 121 9.14 -3.21 -6.56
N ILE A 122 7.97 -3.04 -5.96
CA ILE A 122 7.67 -3.57 -4.62
C ILE A 122 7.03 -4.95 -4.77
N ASP A 123 7.79 -6.01 -4.45
CA ASP A 123 7.30 -7.38 -4.57
C ASP A 123 6.47 -7.80 -3.36
N ASN A 124 5.14 -7.66 -3.48
CA ASN A 124 4.18 -8.13 -2.47
C ASN A 124 4.32 -9.63 -2.18
N PHE A 125 4.79 -10.44 -3.14
CA PHE A 125 5.03 -11.86 -2.91
C PHE A 125 6.20 -12.06 -1.95
N ALA A 126 7.33 -11.38 -2.17
CA ALA A 126 8.48 -11.41 -1.26
C ALA A 126 8.13 -10.90 0.14
N HIS A 127 7.27 -9.87 0.26
CA HIS A 127 6.84 -9.38 1.57
C HIS A 127 5.92 -10.35 2.31
N ILE A 128 4.92 -10.95 1.64
CA ILE A 128 4.02 -11.93 2.24
C ILE A 128 4.79 -13.20 2.65
N CYS A 129 5.62 -13.73 1.75
CA CYS A 129 6.42 -14.91 2.02
C CYS A 129 7.52 -14.64 3.06
N GLY A 130 8.09 -13.43 3.06
CA GLY A 130 9.03 -12.97 4.08
C GLY A 130 8.40 -12.88 5.47
N PHE A 131 7.17 -12.36 5.56
CA PHE A 131 6.42 -12.33 6.82
C PHE A 131 6.09 -13.74 7.33
N ILE A 132 5.58 -14.61 6.47
CA ILE A 132 5.24 -15.99 6.83
C ILE A 132 6.49 -16.76 7.29
N SER A 133 7.59 -16.66 6.53
CA SER A 133 8.85 -17.31 6.88
C SER A 133 9.46 -16.76 8.18
N GLY A 134 9.43 -15.44 8.38
CA GLY A 134 9.89 -14.78 9.60
C GLY A 134 9.05 -15.13 10.83
N PHE A 135 7.73 -15.27 10.68
CA PHE A 135 6.84 -15.70 11.76
C PHE A 135 7.22 -17.09 12.27
N PHE A 136 7.44 -18.06 11.39
CA PHE A 136 7.89 -19.39 11.79
C PHE A 136 9.29 -19.40 12.38
N LEU A 137 10.20 -18.59 11.81
CA LEU A 137 11.57 -18.44 12.31
C LEU A 137 11.61 -17.83 13.72
N SER A 138 10.65 -16.99 14.09
CA SER A 138 10.56 -16.41 15.44
C SER A 138 10.44 -17.48 16.53
N PHE A 139 9.70 -18.57 16.29
CA PHE A 139 9.58 -19.69 17.23
C PHE A 139 10.87 -20.51 17.38
N ALA A 140 11.87 -20.31 16.50
CA ALA A 140 13.18 -20.90 16.70
C ALA A 140 14.07 -20.02 17.60
N PHE A 141 13.91 -18.69 17.55
CA PHE A 141 14.79 -17.71 18.21
C PHE A 141 14.23 -17.10 19.50
N LEU A 142 12.96 -17.33 19.84
CA LEU A 142 12.39 -16.83 21.09
C LEU A 142 13.19 -17.34 22.31
N PRO A 143 13.51 -16.47 23.28
CA PRO A 143 14.19 -16.89 24.51
C PRO A 143 13.22 -17.74 25.36
N TYR A 144 13.52 -19.03 25.48
CA TYR A 144 12.70 -19.97 26.23
C TYR A 144 13.22 -20.16 27.66
N ILE A 145 12.37 -19.86 28.66
CA ILE A 145 12.61 -20.22 30.06
C ILE A 145 12.12 -21.65 30.27
N SER A 146 13.00 -22.59 30.61
CA SER A 146 12.63 -24.01 30.76
C SER A 146 12.46 -24.46 32.21
N PHE A 147 11.41 -25.22 32.50
CA PHE A 147 11.16 -25.84 33.80
C PHE A 147 11.29 -27.37 33.71
N GLY A 148 12.51 -27.88 33.87
CA GLY A 148 12.81 -29.31 33.92
C GLY A 148 13.04 -30.00 32.57
N ARG A 149 13.34 -31.31 32.61
CA ARG A 149 13.88 -32.08 31.48
C ARG A 149 12.85 -32.35 30.36
N SER A 150 11.58 -32.55 30.72
CA SER A 150 10.49 -32.77 29.75
C SER A 150 10.13 -31.48 29.00
N ASP A 151 10.13 -30.34 29.70
CA ASP A 151 9.88 -29.03 29.10
C ASP A 151 11.01 -28.62 28.13
N MET A 152 12.27 -28.91 28.49
CA MET A 152 13.43 -28.78 27.59
C MET A 152 13.30 -29.63 26.33
N PHE A 153 12.83 -30.87 26.46
CA PHE A 153 12.65 -31.76 25.31
C PHE A 153 11.55 -31.24 24.37
N ARG A 154 10.40 -30.84 24.90
CA ARG A 154 9.28 -30.27 24.12
C ARG A 154 9.69 -29.00 23.37
N LYS A 155 10.47 -28.12 24.00
CA LYS A 155 11.00 -26.90 23.38
C LYS A 155 12.01 -27.19 22.27
N ARG A 156 12.92 -28.16 22.48
CA ARG A 156 13.84 -28.61 21.42
C ARG A 156 13.10 -29.21 20.24
N VAL A 157 12.10 -30.05 20.49
CA VAL A 157 11.25 -30.60 19.42
C VAL A 157 10.54 -29.49 18.66
N GLN A 158 9.95 -28.51 19.37
CA GLN A 158 9.30 -27.35 18.75
C GLN A 158 10.26 -26.54 17.86
N ILE A 159 11.47 -26.23 18.34
CA ILE A 159 12.50 -25.52 17.56
C ILE A 159 12.89 -26.32 16.31
N CYS A 160 13.14 -27.62 16.46
CA CYS A 160 13.47 -28.49 15.32
C CYS A 160 12.35 -28.52 14.28
N VAL A 161 11.08 -28.62 14.71
CA VAL A 161 9.92 -28.61 13.81
C VAL A 161 9.84 -27.28 13.06
N PHE A 162 9.93 -26.14 13.74
CA PHE A 162 9.82 -24.84 13.07
C PHE A 162 11.01 -24.53 12.16
N LEU A 163 12.22 -24.98 12.49
CA LEU A 163 13.38 -24.88 11.59
C LEU A 163 13.20 -25.76 10.34
N LEU A 164 12.64 -26.96 10.47
CA LEU A 164 12.34 -27.82 9.32
C LEU A 164 11.27 -27.17 8.43
N VAL A 165 10.21 -26.61 9.00
CA VAL A 165 9.18 -25.87 8.25
C VAL A 165 9.78 -24.66 7.55
N PHE A 166 10.63 -23.89 8.22
CA PHE A 166 11.32 -22.74 7.62
C PHE A 166 12.20 -23.16 6.44
N MET A 167 13.02 -24.20 6.60
CA MET A 167 13.89 -24.70 5.52
C MET A 167 13.09 -25.28 4.34
N ALA A 168 11.99 -25.98 4.61
CA ALA A 168 11.07 -26.46 3.59
C ALA A 168 10.41 -25.30 2.82
N LEU A 169 9.95 -24.28 3.53
CA LEU A 169 9.37 -23.08 2.92
C LEU A 169 10.40 -22.33 2.06
N LEU A 170 11.62 -22.14 2.59
CA LEU A 170 12.73 -21.46 1.89
C LEU A 170 13.14 -22.21 0.63
N SER A 171 13.31 -23.53 0.72
CA SER A 171 13.67 -24.36 -0.43
C SER A 171 12.55 -24.42 -1.47
N ALA A 172 11.28 -24.53 -1.04
CA ALA A 172 10.14 -24.47 -1.95
C ALA A 172 10.09 -23.13 -2.69
N LEU A 173 10.27 -22.01 -1.99
CA LEU A 173 10.36 -20.67 -2.60
C LEU A 173 11.53 -20.57 -3.58
N ALA A 174 12.71 -21.08 -3.23
CA ALA A 174 13.87 -21.07 -4.11
C ALA A 174 13.62 -21.89 -5.40
N VAL A 175 13.02 -23.08 -5.28
CA VAL A 175 12.65 -23.91 -6.44
C VAL A 175 11.59 -23.20 -7.31
N LEU A 176 10.58 -22.63 -6.66
CA LEU A 176 9.49 -21.91 -7.31
C LEU A 176 9.98 -20.67 -8.08
N PHE A 177 11.03 -19.99 -7.62
CA PHE A 177 11.53 -18.79 -8.28
C PHE A 177 12.69 -19.01 -9.25
N TYR A 178 13.60 -19.93 -8.95
CA TYR A 178 14.83 -20.12 -9.73
C TYR A 178 14.80 -21.32 -10.66
N VAL A 179 13.94 -22.32 -10.40
CA VAL A 179 13.87 -23.55 -11.20
C VAL A 179 12.60 -23.61 -12.03
N TYR A 180 11.45 -23.31 -11.42
CA TYR A 180 10.14 -23.30 -12.07
C TYR A 180 9.45 -21.96 -11.86
N PRO A 181 9.97 -20.87 -12.46
CA PRO A 181 9.38 -19.53 -12.30
C PRO A 181 7.89 -19.61 -12.61
N VAL A 182 7.06 -19.25 -11.62
CA VAL A 182 5.61 -19.37 -11.72
C VAL A 182 5.13 -18.56 -12.91
N LYS A 183 4.70 -19.25 -13.97
CA LYS A 183 3.93 -18.65 -15.07
C LYS A 183 2.47 -18.68 -14.66
N CYS A 184 2.07 -17.70 -13.88
CA CYS A 184 0.73 -17.59 -13.35
C CYS A 184 0.19 -16.23 -13.72
N ASP A 185 -0.80 -16.23 -14.62
CA ASP A 185 -1.37 -15.00 -15.19
C ASP A 185 -2.00 -14.10 -14.12
N TRP A 186 -2.54 -14.68 -13.03
CA TRP A 186 -3.11 -13.90 -11.94
C TRP A 186 -2.09 -13.44 -10.89
N CYS A 187 -0.91 -14.07 -10.82
CA CYS A 187 0.09 -13.79 -9.79
C CYS A 187 0.82 -12.46 -10.05
N GLU A 188 0.86 -12.02 -11.32
CA GLU A 188 1.36 -10.70 -11.68
C GLU A 188 0.52 -9.59 -11.02
N TYR A 189 -0.81 -9.78 -10.91
CA TYR A 189 -1.72 -8.87 -10.20
C TYR A 189 -1.49 -8.81 -8.69
N LEU A 190 -0.84 -9.81 -8.08
CA LEU A 190 -0.41 -9.73 -6.69
C LEU A 190 0.80 -8.81 -6.53
N THR A 191 1.69 -8.79 -7.53
CA THR A 191 2.91 -7.96 -7.53
C THR A 191 2.62 -6.54 -8.01
N CYS A 192 1.83 -6.38 -9.06
CA CYS A 192 1.45 -5.09 -9.64
C CYS A 192 0.14 -5.24 -10.42
N ILE A 193 -0.88 -4.41 -10.15
CA ILE A 193 -2.14 -4.44 -10.89
C ILE A 193 -1.95 -3.60 -12.17
N PRO A 194 -2.16 -4.16 -13.38
CA PRO A 194 -1.96 -3.48 -14.65
C PRO A 194 -3.07 -2.47 -14.91
N ILE A 195 -2.93 -1.31 -14.27
CA ILE A 195 -3.84 -0.17 -14.36
C ILE A 195 -3.79 0.47 -15.75
N THR A 196 -2.61 0.49 -16.37
CA THR A 196 -2.40 0.84 -17.78
C THR A 196 -1.46 -0.17 -18.43
N ASP A 197 -1.45 -0.23 -19.76
CA ASP A 197 -0.64 -1.19 -20.54
C ASP A 197 0.87 -1.15 -20.22
N LYS A 198 1.35 -0.06 -19.61
CA LYS A 198 2.78 0.18 -19.29
C LYS A 198 3.07 0.26 -17.79
N PHE A 199 2.04 0.25 -16.94
CA PHE A 199 2.19 0.53 -15.51
C PHE A 199 3.07 -0.50 -14.77
N CYS A 200 2.91 -1.77 -15.14
CA CYS A 200 3.66 -2.89 -14.56
C CYS A 200 4.82 -3.35 -15.45
N GLU A 201 5.15 -2.62 -16.50
CA GLU A 201 6.26 -2.95 -17.40
C GLU A 201 7.58 -2.81 -16.62
N LYS A 202 8.41 -3.86 -16.64
CA LYS A 202 9.72 -3.83 -15.98
C LYS A 202 10.58 -2.76 -16.67
N TYR A 203 10.91 -1.69 -15.96
CA TYR A 203 11.89 -0.68 -16.39
C TYR A 203 13.22 -1.39 -16.69
N ASP A 204 13.56 -1.52 -17.97
CA ASP A 204 14.79 -2.15 -18.42
C ASP A 204 15.94 -1.15 -18.22
N LEU A 205 16.58 -1.17 -17.05
CA LEU A 205 17.72 -0.29 -16.73
C LEU A 205 18.93 -0.48 -17.68
N ASN A 206 18.90 -1.48 -18.55
CA ASN A 206 19.97 -1.77 -19.52
C ASN A 206 19.81 -1.02 -20.86
N ALA A 207 18.70 -0.32 -21.11
CA ALA A 207 18.45 0.35 -22.39
C ALA A 207 19.21 1.70 -22.55
N HIS A 208 19.96 2.15 -21.55
CA HIS A 208 20.70 3.42 -21.57
C HIS A 208 22.22 3.28 -21.50
N LEU A 209 22.77 2.07 -21.70
CA LEU A 209 24.22 1.81 -21.64
C LEU A 209 24.85 1.39 -22.98
N HIS A 210 24.19 1.66 -24.11
CA HIS A 210 24.80 1.55 -25.44
C HIS A 210 24.44 2.73 -26.34
#